data_AF-A0A6G9CWY8-F1
#
_entry.id   AF-A0A6G9CWY8-F1
#
_cell.length_a   1.000
_cell.length_b   1.000
_cell.length_c   1.000
_cell.angle_alpha   90.00
_cell.angle_beta   90.00
_cell.angle_gamma   90.00
#
_symmetry.space_group_name_H-M   'P 1'
#
loop_
_entity.id
_entity.type
_entity.pdbx_description
1 polymer ?
#
loop_
_entity_poly.entity_id
_entity_poly.type
_entity_poly.pdbx_seq_one_letter_code
_entity_poly.pdbx_strand_id
1 'polypeptide(L)'
;MSGIRSKHHSHRQSRDDMVTQNIDEHPSTESRPPRRRWAAHAISGVLAAAVVLGVGELVALPINPDASPFYAVGATTVDRTPAWAREFAIDTFGTNDKPALFIGMSILIVLLGAVAGLLERRRRPIGSVILVLLGAVGVYAAMQRPTADAMYVFPTLVGVVAGVATLRLLITQLEVPLSPGVADSWLPRRQFLLLAGAALAVAAAAGAAGKFVGQRIAGAVANREDFVVPTAADPAPPIPAGADIGISGASTYITPNDDFYRIDTALLVPQLTTDSWELRIHGMVDREMTLSFDDLVARTPIERVITLTCVSNEVGGVLAGNAKWIGYPMKDLLDEVGVHPDADMLLSTSVDGFTVGTPVEIVTDGP
;
A
#
# COMPACT_ATOMS: atom_id res chain seq x y z
N MET A 1 -82.69 -74.01 41.83
CA MET A 1 -83.95 -73.26 41.57
C MET A 1 -83.65 -71.78 41.72
N SER A 2 -83.87 -70.99 40.66
CA SER A 2 -84.82 -69.86 40.60
C SER A 2 -84.63 -68.78 41.69
N GLY A 3 -84.33 -67.50 41.42
CA GLY A 3 -84.26 -66.75 40.16
C GLY A 3 -85.42 -65.77 39.98
N ILE A 4 -85.12 -64.49 39.70
CA ILE A 4 -85.93 -63.37 39.12
C ILE A 4 -84.99 -62.12 39.16
N ARG A 5 -84.51 -61.55 38.05
CA ARG A 5 -85.13 -60.56 37.13
C ARG A 5 -85.36 -59.16 37.78
N SER A 6 -85.16 -58.00 37.12
CA SER A 6 -84.97 -57.74 35.68
C SER A 6 -84.64 -56.26 35.33
N LYS A 7 -83.71 -56.02 34.37
CA LYS A 7 -83.71 -54.94 33.32
C LYS A 7 -83.67 -53.45 33.78
N HIS A 8 -83.37 -52.41 32.98
CA HIS A 8 -82.92 -52.16 31.58
C HIS A 8 -82.16 -50.78 31.60
N HIS A 9 -81.50 -50.23 30.57
CA HIS A 9 -81.36 -50.63 29.15
C HIS A 9 -79.92 -50.49 28.59
N SER A 10 -79.64 -49.51 27.70
CA SER A 10 -78.39 -49.32 26.95
C SER A 10 -78.34 -47.95 26.23
N HIS A 11 -77.14 -47.42 25.95
CA HIS A 11 -76.83 -46.95 24.60
C HIS A 11 -75.36 -47.28 24.24
N ARG A 12 -75.13 -47.58 22.96
CA ARG A 12 -73.89 -48.18 22.42
C ARG A 12 -73.66 -47.60 21.03
N GLN A 13 -72.52 -46.95 20.79
CA GLN A 13 -72.06 -46.54 19.46
C GLN A 13 -70.60 -46.06 19.57
N SER A 14 -69.71 -46.24 18.59
CA SER A 14 -69.43 -47.43 17.79
C SER A 14 -67.91 -47.46 17.58
N ARG A 15 -67.31 -48.64 17.35
CA ARG A 15 -65.94 -48.71 16.82
C ARG A 15 -65.99 -48.71 15.29
N ASP A 16 -64.84 -48.34 14.73
CA ASP A 16 -64.40 -48.54 13.36
C ASP A 16 -65.13 -47.71 12.29
N ASP A 17 -64.52 -46.57 11.94
CA ASP A 17 -64.41 -46.14 10.55
C ASP A 17 -63.02 -45.52 10.28
N MET A 18 -62.59 -45.63 9.03
CA MET A 18 -61.22 -45.43 8.53
C MET A 18 -60.66 -44.00 8.62
N VAL A 19 -59.32 -43.90 8.73
CA VAL A 19 -58.43 -42.90 8.08
C VAL A 19 -58.88 -41.43 8.23
N THR A 20 -58.26 -40.61 9.10
CA THR A 20 -56.98 -39.96 8.73
C THR A 20 -55.98 -39.78 9.88
N GLN A 21 -54.71 -39.96 9.53
CA GLN A 21 -53.55 -39.68 10.37
C GLN A 21 -53.21 -38.18 10.34
N ASN A 22 -53.93 -37.36 11.12
CA ASN A 22 -53.50 -35.97 11.36
C ASN A 22 -52.33 -35.95 12.35
N ILE A 23 -51.14 -36.21 11.82
CA ILE A 23 -49.93 -35.60 12.37
C ILE A 23 -50.10 -34.10 12.11
N ASP A 24 -50.29 -33.31 13.17
CA ASP A 24 -50.11 -31.86 13.06
C ASP A 24 -48.62 -31.62 12.75
N GLU A 25 -48.32 -31.50 11.45
CA GLU A 25 -47.05 -30.98 10.98
C GLU A 25 -46.88 -29.58 11.57
N HIS A 26 -46.05 -29.46 12.60
CA HIS A 26 -45.42 -28.18 12.88
C HIS A 26 -44.79 -27.72 11.57
N PRO A 27 -45.24 -26.59 10.98
CA PRO A 27 -44.69 -26.13 9.72
C PRO A 27 -43.21 -25.89 9.95
N SER A 28 -42.39 -26.72 9.30
CA SER A 28 -40.95 -26.60 9.29
C SER A 28 -40.61 -25.28 8.63
N THR A 29 -40.53 -24.25 9.44
CA THR A 29 -40.10 -22.92 9.00
C THR A 29 -38.70 -23.09 8.46
N GLU A 30 -38.58 -23.17 7.13
CA GLU A 30 -37.32 -23.18 6.42
C GLU A 30 -36.58 -21.89 6.79
N SER A 31 -35.73 -22.02 7.81
CA SER A 31 -34.99 -20.93 8.40
C SER A 31 -33.85 -20.56 7.45
N ARG A 32 -34.22 -19.86 6.36
CA ARG A 32 -33.30 -19.16 5.46
C ARG A 32 -32.19 -18.56 6.33
N PRO A 33 -30.92 -19.00 6.16
CA PRO A 33 -29.88 -18.67 7.11
C PRO A 33 -29.79 -17.15 7.22
N PRO A 34 -30.05 -16.56 8.41
CA PRO A 34 -30.48 -15.18 8.51
C PRO A 34 -29.43 -14.26 7.91
N ARG A 35 -29.84 -13.25 7.12
CA ARG A 35 -28.95 -12.31 6.42
C ARG A 35 -27.84 -11.74 7.32
N ARG A 36 -28.13 -11.53 8.61
CA ARG A 36 -27.18 -11.14 9.66
C ARG A 36 -25.94 -12.05 9.77
N ARG A 37 -26.07 -13.38 9.59
CA ARG A 37 -24.93 -14.31 9.60
C ARG A 37 -24.00 -14.07 8.41
N TRP A 38 -24.54 -13.81 7.21
CA TRP A 38 -23.72 -13.54 6.02
C TRP A 38 -22.90 -12.26 6.19
N ALA A 39 -23.52 -11.18 6.68
CA ALA A 39 -22.83 -9.93 6.99
C ALA A 39 -21.70 -10.13 8.01
N ALA A 40 -21.92 -10.88 9.10
CA ALA A 40 -20.89 -11.15 10.10
C ALA A 40 -19.69 -11.93 9.55
N HIS A 41 -19.91 -12.87 8.62
CA HIS A 41 -18.83 -13.61 7.96
C HIS A 41 -18.02 -12.70 7.02
N ALA A 42 -18.69 -11.89 6.20
CA ALA A 42 -18.03 -10.91 5.34
C ALA A 42 -17.19 -9.91 6.16
N ILE A 43 -17.77 -9.34 7.24
CA ILE A 43 -17.06 -8.44 8.17
C ILE A 43 -15.85 -9.13 8.80
N SER A 44 -15.95 -10.41 9.18
CA SER A 44 -14.82 -11.16 9.74
C SER A 44 -13.65 -11.29 8.76
N GLY A 45 -13.94 -11.48 7.47
CA GLY A 45 -12.94 -11.53 6.42
C GLY A 45 -12.34 -10.16 6.07
N VAL A 46 -13.14 -9.09 6.09
CA VAL A 46 -12.64 -7.71 5.94
C VAL A 46 -11.73 -7.33 7.11
N LEU A 47 -12.12 -7.62 8.35
CA LEU A 47 -11.30 -7.39 9.54
C LEU A 47 -10.00 -8.21 9.50
N ALA A 48 -10.06 -9.46 9.06
CA ALA A 48 -8.87 -10.29 8.88
C ALA A 48 -7.90 -9.68 7.85
N ALA A 49 -8.39 -9.25 6.68
CA ALA A 49 -7.57 -8.57 5.67
C ALA A 49 -6.99 -7.24 6.17
N ALA A 50 -7.78 -6.46 6.93
CA ALA A 50 -7.32 -5.23 7.56
C ALA A 50 -6.24 -5.49 8.64
N VAL A 51 -6.29 -6.62 9.35
CA VAL A 51 -5.22 -7.08 10.25
C VAL A 51 -3.98 -7.54 9.46
N VAL A 52 -4.12 -8.20 8.30
CA VAL A 52 -2.97 -8.54 7.44
C VAL A 52 -2.19 -7.30 7.06
N LEU A 53 -2.87 -6.30 6.51
CA LEU A 53 -2.23 -5.03 6.17
C LEU A 53 -1.72 -4.32 7.42
N GLY A 54 -2.57 -4.10 8.43
CA GLY A 54 -2.21 -3.29 9.58
C GLY A 54 -1.00 -3.82 10.37
N VAL A 55 -0.92 -5.13 10.58
CA VAL A 55 0.26 -5.76 11.19
C VAL A 55 1.46 -5.69 10.25
N GLY A 56 1.26 -5.90 8.94
CA GLY A 56 2.32 -5.80 7.94
C GLY A 56 2.96 -4.40 7.88
N GLU A 57 2.17 -3.35 7.78
CA GLU A 57 2.66 -1.95 7.79
C GLU A 57 3.46 -1.65 9.06
N LEU A 58 2.97 -2.08 10.23
CA LEU A 58 3.66 -1.88 11.51
C LEU A 58 5.01 -2.64 11.59
N VAL A 59 5.09 -3.83 10.99
CA VAL A 59 6.33 -4.62 10.93
C VAL A 59 7.30 -4.11 9.86
N ALA A 60 6.81 -3.46 8.80
CA ALA A 60 7.65 -2.83 7.77
C ALA A 60 8.39 -1.58 8.27
N LEU A 61 7.78 -0.77 9.14
CA LEU A 61 8.36 0.47 9.68
C LEU A 61 9.83 0.38 10.15
N PRO A 62 10.25 -0.60 10.98
CA PRO A 62 11.64 -0.74 11.42
C PRO A 62 12.55 -1.47 10.42
N ILE A 63 12.02 -2.07 9.35
CA ILE A 63 12.78 -2.81 8.34
C ILE A 63 13.12 -1.87 7.19
N ASN A 64 12.13 -1.53 6.37
CA ASN A 64 12.21 -0.58 5.27
C ASN A 64 10.77 -0.22 4.84
N PRO A 65 10.43 1.06 4.59
CA PRO A 65 9.15 1.45 4.02
C PRO A 65 8.77 0.69 2.73
N ASP A 66 9.74 0.35 1.87
CA ASP A 66 9.50 -0.41 0.63
C ASP A 66 9.04 -1.87 0.88
N ALA A 67 9.28 -2.40 2.09
CA ALA A 67 8.82 -3.73 2.50
C ALA A 67 7.35 -3.74 2.97
N SER A 68 6.67 -2.59 2.97
CA SER A 68 5.22 -2.48 3.22
C SER A 68 4.44 -3.38 2.24
N PRO A 69 3.58 -4.30 2.72
CA PRO A 69 2.82 -5.18 1.83
C PRO A 69 1.88 -4.41 0.89
N PHE A 70 1.30 -3.30 1.36
CA PHE A 70 0.40 -2.48 0.54
C PHE A 70 1.17 -1.70 -0.52
N TYR A 71 2.29 -1.07 -0.14
CA TYR A 71 3.17 -0.36 -1.07
C TYR A 71 3.78 -1.29 -2.11
N ALA A 72 4.37 -2.41 -1.69
CA ALA A 72 5.08 -3.33 -2.57
C ALA A 72 4.17 -3.90 -3.66
N VAL A 73 2.93 -4.27 -3.33
CA VAL A 73 1.92 -4.73 -4.32
C VAL A 73 1.53 -3.58 -5.26
N GLY A 74 1.34 -2.36 -4.74
CA GLY A 74 1.06 -1.18 -5.56
C GLY A 74 2.17 -0.90 -6.58
N ALA A 75 3.42 -0.77 -6.13
CA ALA A 75 4.57 -0.46 -6.98
C ALA A 75 4.78 -1.56 -8.03
N THR A 76 4.75 -2.82 -7.60
CA THR A 76 4.85 -4.00 -8.48
C THR A 76 3.74 -4.06 -9.54
N THR A 77 2.56 -3.51 -9.23
CA THR A 77 1.46 -3.39 -10.19
C THR A 77 1.77 -2.32 -11.23
N VAL A 78 2.24 -1.13 -10.83
CA VAL A 78 2.65 -0.04 -11.76
C VAL A 78 3.75 -0.51 -12.72
N ASP A 79 4.78 -1.17 -12.19
CA ASP A 79 5.93 -1.70 -12.95
C ASP A 79 5.48 -2.65 -14.08
N ARG A 80 4.43 -3.46 -13.81
CA ARG A 80 3.93 -4.50 -14.71
C ARG A 80 2.65 -4.08 -15.47
N THR A 81 2.20 -2.84 -15.31
CA THR A 81 0.99 -2.34 -15.99
C THR A 81 1.29 -2.09 -17.47
N PRO A 82 0.50 -2.66 -18.42
CA PRO A 82 0.65 -2.38 -19.85
C PRO A 82 0.48 -0.89 -20.16
N ALA A 83 1.18 -0.40 -21.19
CA ALA A 83 1.22 1.02 -21.57
C ALA A 83 -0.18 1.65 -21.65
N TRP A 84 -1.11 1.04 -22.41
CA TRP A 84 -2.48 1.53 -22.58
C TRP A 84 -3.25 1.75 -21.26
N ALA A 85 -2.98 0.94 -20.24
CA ALA A 85 -3.67 1.04 -18.94
C ALA A 85 -3.05 2.12 -18.06
N ARG A 86 -1.74 2.38 -18.20
CA ARG A 86 -1.04 3.49 -17.57
C ARG A 86 -1.45 4.82 -18.21
N GLU A 87 -1.45 4.88 -19.54
CA GLU A 87 -1.91 6.02 -20.34
C GLU A 87 -3.36 6.39 -19.97
N PHE A 88 -4.28 5.42 -20.00
CA PHE A 88 -5.67 5.63 -19.56
C PHE A 88 -5.78 6.20 -18.13
N ALA A 89 -4.95 5.73 -17.19
CA ALA A 89 -4.94 6.23 -15.82
C ALA A 89 -4.40 7.67 -15.74
N ILE A 90 -3.34 8.00 -16.47
CA ILE A 90 -2.76 9.34 -16.55
C ILE A 90 -3.77 10.31 -17.19
N ASP A 91 -4.40 9.94 -18.31
CA ASP A 91 -5.40 10.77 -19.00
C ASP A 91 -6.64 11.04 -18.13
N THR A 92 -7.05 10.05 -17.32
CA THR A 92 -8.27 10.14 -16.50
C THR A 92 -8.03 10.84 -15.16
N PHE A 93 -6.88 10.62 -14.51
CA PHE A 93 -6.62 11.09 -13.14
C PHE A 93 -5.50 12.13 -13.04
N GLY A 94 -4.76 12.39 -14.12
CA GLY A 94 -3.61 13.29 -14.15
C GLY A 94 -2.55 12.85 -13.13
N THR A 95 -2.04 13.80 -12.36
CA THR A 95 -1.10 13.58 -11.25
C THR A 95 -1.68 12.81 -10.06
N ASN A 96 -2.97 12.46 -10.07
CA ASN A 96 -3.65 11.68 -9.04
C ASN A 96 -3.80 10.18 -9.40
N ASP A 97 -3.11 9.71 -10.44
CA ASP A 97 -3.05 8.29 -10.85
C ASP A 97 -2.63 7.37 -9.67
N LYS A 98 -1.61 7.77 -8.91
CA LYS A 98 -1.09 7.01 -7.75
C LYS A 98 -2.11 6.92 -6.60
N PRO A 99 -2.73 8.02 -6.11
CA PRO A 99 -3.89 7.95 -5.21
C PRO A 99 -5.03 7.06 -5.72
N ALA A 100 -5.39 7.16 -7.01
CA ALA A 100 -6.47 6.37 -7.60
C ALA A 100 -6.17 4.86 -7.54
N LEU A 101 -4.93 4.45 -7.82
CA LEU A 101 -4.46 3.07 -7.67
C LEU A 101 -4.64 2.56 -6.22
N PHE A 102 -4.19 3.32 -5.22
CA PHE A 102 -4.30 2.93 -3.81
C PHE A 102 -5.76 2.82 -3.34
N ILE A 103 -6.65 3.72 -3.81
CA ILE A 103 -8.10 3.62 -3.53
C ILE A 103 -8.69 2.37 -4.18
N GLY A 104 -8.38 2.11 -5.45
CA GLY A 104 -8.84 0.92 -6.17
C GLY A 104 -8.39 -0.38 -5.52
N MET A 105 -7.11 -0.46 -5.13
CA MET A 105 -6.55 -1.60 -4.40
C MET A 105 -7.22 -1.79 -3.03
N SER A 106 -7.49 -0.71 -2.29
CA SER A 106 -8.21 -0.77 -1.01
C SER A 106 -9.62 -1.37 -1.17
N ILE A 107 -10.36 -0.93 -2.19
CA ILE A 107 -11.69 -1.47 -2.51
C ILE A 107 -11.60 -2.96 -2.87
N LEU A 108 -10.63 -3.35 -3.70
CA LEU A 108 -10.42 -4.74 -4.09
C LEU A 108 -10.09 -5.63 -2.87
N ILE A 109 -9.24 -5.17 -1.96
CA ILE A 109 -8.88 -5.91 -0.74
C ILE A 109 -10.08 -6.07 0.19
N VAL A 110 -10.94 -5.06 0.33
CA VAL A 110 -12.20 -5.18 1.09
C VAL A 110 -13.14 -6.21 0.45
N LEU A 111 -13.27 -6.23 -0.88
CA LEU A 111 -14.09 -7.21 -1.60
C LEU A 111 -13.54 -8.64 -1.45
N LEU A 112 -12.22 -8.83 -1.63
CA LEU A 112 -11.55 -10.12 -1.48
C LEU A 112 -11.61 -10.62 -0.03
N GLY A 113 -11.43 -9.74 0.96
CA GLY A 113 -11.62 -10.05 2.38
C GLY A 113 -13.04 -10.51 2.67
N ALA A 114 -14.05 -9.79 2.18
CA ALA A 114 -15.46 -10.18 2.32
C ALA A 114 -15.74 -11.57 1.70
N VAL A 115 -15.18 -11.85 0.51
CA VAL A 115 -15.28 -13.16 -0.16
C VAL A 115 -14.59 -14.25 0.66
N ALA A 116 -13.37 -14.02 1.18
CA ALA A 116 -12.66 -14.97 2.02
C ALA A 116 -13.48 -15.34 3.27
N GLY A 117 -14.04 -14.35 3.96
CA GLY A 117 -14.92 -14.56 5.12
C GLY A 117 -16.20 -15.34 4.80
N LEU A 118 -16.81 -15.08 3.65
CA LEU A 118 -17.99 -15.82 3.17
C LEU A 118 -17.68 -17.27 2.77
N LEU A 119 -16.48 -17.54 2.23
CA LEU A 119 -16.07 -18.86 1.77
C LEU A 119 -15.53 -19.76 2.89
N GLU A 120 -14.86 -19.20 3.91
CA GLU A 120 -14.41 -19.94 5.10
C GLU A 120 -15.58 -20.70 5.77
N ARG A 121 -16.79 -20.13 5.72
CA ARG A 121 -18.04 -20.73 6.18
C ARG A 121 -18.39 -22.07 5.52
N ARG A 122 -18.04 -22.24 4.23
CA ARG A 122 -18.62 -23.31 3.39
C ARG A 122 -17.77 -24.58 3.40
N ARG A 123 -16.44 -24.44 3.40
CA ARG A 123 -15.47 -25.49 3.72
C ARG A 123 -14.22 -24.81 4.29
N ARG A 124 -13.91 -25.06 5.56
CA ARG A 124 -12.59 -24.68 6.10
C ARG A 124 -11.52 -25.50 5.36
N PRO A 125 -10.41 -24.91 4.90
CA PRO A 125 -9.93 -23.55 5.20
C PRO A 125 -9.89 -22.61 3.97
N ILE A 126 -10.93 -22.57 3.11
CA ILE A 126 -10.87 -21.85 1.83
C ILE A 126 -10.58 -20.34 1.98
N GLY A 127 -11.18 -19.65 2.95
CA GLY A 127 -10.91 -18.24 3.22
C GLY A 127 -9.50 -18.01 3.76
N SER A 128 -9.03 -18.91 4.63
CA SER A 128 -7.62 -18.92 5.07
C SER A 128 -6.66 -19.07 3.87
N VAL A 129 -6.98 -19.96 2.92
CA VAL A 129 -6.17 -20.19 1.70
C VAL A 129 -6.15 -18.94 0.82
N ILE A 130 -7.28 -18.22 0.68
CA ILE A 130 -7.31 -16.94 -0.05
C ILE A 130 -6.36 -15.92 0.59
N LEU A 131 -6.38 -15.75 1.92
CA LEU A 131 -5.46 -14.84 2.61
C LEU A 131 -3.98 -15.26 2.44
N VAL A 132 -3.69 -16.56 2.46
CA VAL A 132 -2.32 -17.07 2.23
C VAL A 132 -1.87 -16.86 0.78
N LEU A 133 -2.74 -17.04 -0.21
CA LEU A 133 -2.43 -16.79 -1.62
C LEU A 133 -2.20 -15.30 -1.91
N LEU A 134 -3.04 -14.41 -1.35
CA LEU A 134 -2.82 -12.96 -1.42
C LEU A 134 -1.54 -12.56 -0.68
N GLY A 135 -1.24 -13.21 0.44
CA GLY A 135 0.03 -13.10 1.15
C GLY A 135 1.23 -13.50 0.29
N ALA A 136 1.14 -14.61 -0.46
CA ALA A 136 2.19 -15.05 -1.36
C ALA A 136 2.41 -14.05 -2.52
N VAL A 137 1.35 -13.42 -3.03
CA VAL A 137 1.45 -12.31 -3.98
C VAL A 137 2.15 -11.09 -3.35
N GLY A 138 1.83 -10.75 -2.10
CA GLY A 138 2.50 -9.66 -1.37
C GLY A 138 4.00 -9.93 -1.12
N VAL A 139 4.35 -11.15 -0.70
CA VAL A 139 5.76 -11.58 -0.56
C VAL A 139 6.49 -11.53 -1.90
N TYR A 140 5.87 -12.05 -2.97
CA TYR A 140 6.45 -11.98 -4.32
C TYR A 140 6.65 -10.54 -4.78
N ALA A 141 5.69 -9.65 -4.53
CA ALA A 141 5.79 -8.23 -4.85
C ALA A 141 6.92 -7.53 -4.07
N ALA A 142 7.05 -7.81 -2.77
CA ALA A 142 8.12 -7.27 -1.93
C ALA A 142 9.51 -7.75 -2.39
N MET A 143 9.65 -9.03 -2.73
CA MET A 143 10.91 -9.60 -3.27
C MET A 143 11.29 -9.11 -4.67
N GLN A 144 10.39 -8.39 -5.36
CA GLN A 144 10.63 -7.80 -6.69
C GLN A 144 11.03 -6.32 -6.62
N ARG A 145 11.27 -5.78 -5.41
CA ARG A 145 11.70 -4.39 -5.23
C ARG A 145 13.24 -4.28 -5.37
N PRO A 146 13.77 -3.18 -5.94
CA PRO A 146 15.22 -3.08 -6.22
C PRO A 146 16.10 -3.19 -4.96
N THR A 147 15.57 -2.75 -3.83
CA THR A 147 16.20 -2.71 -2.50
C THR A 147 15.90 -3.94 -1.64
N ALA A 148 15.26 -4.98 -2.21
CA ALA A 148 14.76 -6.12 -1.45
C ALA A 148 15.85 -7.08 -0.95
N ASP A 149 15.78 -7.41 0.34
CA ASP A 149 16.55 -8.47 0.97
C ASP A 149 15.62 -9.53 1.60
N ALA A 150 16.19 -10.48 2.37
CA ALA A 150 15.40 -11.51 3.03
C ALA A 150 14.42 -10.97 4.10
N MET A 151 14.62 -9.75 4.62
CA MET A 151 13.74 -9.15 5.62
C MET A 151 12.40 -8.67 5.04
N TYR A 152 12.34 -8.41 3.73
CA TYR A 152 11.11 -7.95 3.04
C TYR A 152 9.97 -8.96 3.08
N VAL A 153 10.26 -10.24 3.37
CA VAL A 153 9.26 -11.30 3.54
C VAL A 153 8.48 -11.15 4.86
N PHE A 154 9.11 -10.67 5.93
CA PHE A 154 8.55 -10.70 7.28
C PHE A 154 7.28 -9.85 7.47
N PRO A 155 7.17 -8.60 6.97
CA PRO A 155 5.95 -7.81 7.09
C PRO A 155 4.72 -8.54 6.59
N THR A 156 4.79 -9.06 5.35
CA THR A 156 3.67 -9.79 4.76
C THR A 156 3.40 -11.11 5.48
N LEU A 157 4.44 -11.87 5.84
CA LEU A 157 4.30 -13.16 6.51
C LEU A 157 3.63 -13.03 7.90
N VAL A 158 4.11 -12.10 8.73
CA VAL A 158 3.55 -11.86 10.08
C VAL A 158 2.13 -11.33 9.98
N GLY A 159 1.86 -10.42 9.04
CA GLY A 159 0.50 -9.94 8.73
C GLY A 159 -0.44 -11.08 8.35
N VAL A 160 -0.05 -11.95 7.41
CA VAL A 160 -0.85 -13.10 6.95
C VAL A 160 -1.15 -14.07 8.09
N VAL A 161 -0.17 -14.39 8.93
CA VAL A 161 -0.37 -15.25 10.10
C VAL A 161 -1.37 -14.63 11.07
N ALA A 162 -1.23 -13.34 11.38
CA ALA A 162 -2.16 -12.61 12.25
C ALA A 162 -3.58 -12.57 11.67
N GLY A 163 -3.74 -12.24 10.38
CA GLY A 163 -5.04 -12.19 9.71
C GLY A 163 -5.72 -13.55 9.60
N VAL A 164 -4.99 -14.63 9.29
CA VAL A 164 -5.54 -15.99 9.28
C VAL A 164 -5.97 -16.44 10.69
N ALA A 165 -5.20 -16.11 11.73
CA ALA A 165 -5.59 -16.35 13.11
C ALA A 165 -6.87 -15.58 13.47
N THR A 166 -6.93 -14.28 13.15
CA THR A 166 -8.12 -13.42 13.34
C THR A 166 -9.35 -13.99 12.63
N LEU A 167 -9.22 -14.38 11.35
CA LEU A 167 -10.33 -14.97 10.59
C LEU A 167 -10.87 -16.22 11.28
N ARG A 168 -9.99 -17.16 11.65
CA ARG A 168 -10.39 -18.42 12.30
C ARG A 168 -11.01 -18.19 13.68
N LEU A 169 -10.48 -17.26 14.47
CA LEU A 169 -11.04 -16.90 15.78
C LEU A 169 -12.44 -16.27 15.64
N LEU A 170 -12.63 -15.33 14.70
CA LEU A 170 -13.94 -14.71 14.48
C LEU A 170 -14.98 -15.71 13.95
N ILE A 171 -14.60 -16.56 12.99
CA ILE A 171 -15.48 -17.56 12.38
C ILE A 171 -15.85 -18.66 13.39
N THR A 172 -14.92 -19.13 14.22
CA THR A 172 -15.22 -20.11 15.28
C THR A 172 -16.24 -19.58 16.29
N GLN A 173 -16.17 -18.30 16.67
CA GLN A 173 -17.16 -17.66 17.55
C GLN A 173 -18.55 -17.51 16.92
N LEU A 174 -18.63 -17.36 15.59
CA LEU A 174 -19.89 -17.31 14.85
C LEU A 174 -20.57 -18.68 14.67
N GLU A 175 -19.80 -19.77 14.79
CA GLU A 175 -20.26 -21.15 14.63
C GLU A 175 -20.61 -21.85 15.94
N VAL A 176 -20.30 -21.28 17.11
CA VAL A 176 -20.65 -21.86 18.43
C VAL A 176 -22.15 -22.18 18.49
N PRO A 177 -22.56 -23.45 18.69
CA PRO A 177 -23.97 -23.82 18.80
C PRO A 177 -24.62 -23.13 20.00
N LEU A 178 -25.65 -22.31 19.73
CA LEU A 178 -26.48 -21.73 20.78
C LEU A 178 -27.47 -22.79 21.27
N SER A 179 -27.20 -23.40 22.42
CA SER A 179 -28.14 -24.33 23.07
C SER A 179 -29.46 -23.62 23.41
N PRO A 180 -30.62 -24.11 22.93
CA PRO A 180 -31.91 -23.53 23.29
C PRO A 180 -32.15 -23.60 24.81
N GLY A 181 -32.52 -22.48 25.43
CA GLY A 181 -32.92 -22.43 26.84
C GLY A 181 -31.83 -22.02 27.85
N VAL A 182 -30.57 -21.85 27.45
CA VAL A 182 -29.50 -21.36 28.36
C VAL A 182 -29.36 -19.84 28.25
N ALA A 183 -29.41 -19.14 29.39
CA ALA A 183 -29.33 -17.67 29.46
C ALA A 183 -28.01 -17.10 28.86
N ASP A 184 -26.95 -17.90 28.83
CA ASP A 184 -25.61 -17.51 28.35
C ASP A 184 -25.44 -17.39 26.83
N SER A 185 -26.54 -17.37 26.06
CA SER A 185 -26.55 -17.09 24.61
C SER A 185 -25.92 -15.73 24.19
N TRP A 186 -25.65 -14.85 25.16
CA TRP A 186 -24.95 -13.57 24.98
C TRP A 186 -23.41 -13.70 24.91
N LEU A 187 -22.81 -14.71 25.55
CA LEU A 187 -21.35 -14.83 25.68
C LEU A 187 -20.63 -14.93 24.32
N PRO A 188 -21.04 -15.77 23.35
CA PRO A 188 -20.35 -15.84 22.05
C PRO A 188 -20.47 -14.55 21.25
N ARG A 189 -21.58 -13.81 21.38
CA ARG A 189 -21.77 -12.51 20.73
C ARG A 189 -20.86 -11.45 21.34
N ARG A 190 -20.74 -11.42 22.67
CA ARG A 190 -19.81 -10.53 23.39
C ARG A 190 -18.37 -10.84 23.00
N GLN A 191 -17.99 -12.12 22.96
CA GLN A 191 -16.64 -12.54 22.57
C GLN A 191 -16.32 -12.20 21.11
N PHE A 192 -17.27 -12.42 20.19
CA PHE A 192 -17.15 -11.96 18.80
C PHE A 192 -16.95 -10.44 18.69
N LEU A 193 -17.77 -9.64 19.39
CA LEU A 193 -17.66 -8.17 19.35
C LEU A 193 -16.35 -7.66 19.96
N LEU A 194 -15.86 -8.29 21.03
CA LEU A 194 -14.55 -7.97 21.63
C LEU A 194 -13.40 -8.31 20.67
N LEU A 195 -13.43 -9.48 20.03
CA LEU A 195 -12.41 -9.87 19.04
C LEU A 195 -12.47 -9.00 17.78
N ALA A 196 -13.67 -8.65 17.31
CA ALA A 196 -13.84 -7.76 16.16
C ALA A 196 -13.37 -6.33 16.47
N GLY A 197 -13.66 -5.83 17.67
CA GLY A 197 -13.15 -4.56 18.17
C GLY A 197 -11.63 -4.55 18.33
N ALA A 198 -11.03 -5.65 18.83
CA ALA A 198 -9.59 -5.81 18.93
C ALA A 198 -8.92 -5.87 17.55
N ALA A 199 -9.48 -6.63 16.60
CA ALA A 199 -8.99 -6.69 15.22
C ALA A 199 -9.07 -5.31 14.54
N LEU A 200 -10.17 -4.59 14.72
CA LEU A 200 -10.32 -3.21 14.23
C LEU A 200 -9.31 -2.27 14.89
N ALA A 201 -9.05 -2.41 16.20
CA ALA A 201 -8.05 -1.60 16.90
C ALA A 201 -6.62 -1.87 16.42
N VAL A 202 -6.26 -3.13 16.13
CA VAL A 202 -4.96 -3.50 15.54
C VAL A 202 -4.82 -2.91 14.12
N ALA A 203 -5.86 -3.04 13.29
CA ALA A 203 -5.87 -2.41 11.96
C ALA A 203 -5.78 -0.87 12.04
N ALA A 204 -6.50 -0.25 12.99
CA ALA A 204 -6.46 1.20 13.21
C ALA A 204 -5.14 1.69 13.81
N ALA A 205 -4.38 0.84 14.52
CA ALA A 205 -3.05 1.15 15.02
C ALA A 205 -2.04 1.37 13.87
N ALA A 206 -2.24 0.73 12.71
CA ALA A 206 -1.49 1.07 11.50
C ALA A 206 -1.86 2.47 10.95
N GLY A 207 -3.08 2.96 11.20
CA GLY A 207 -3.42 4.37 11.00
C GLY A 207 -2.59 5.31 11.89
N ALA A 208 -2.14 4.85 13.06
CA ALA A 208 -1.19 5.59 13.91
C ALA A 208 0.26 5.52 13.39
N ALA A 209 0.65 4.47 12.65
CA ALA A 209 1.89 4.49 11.87
C ALA A 209 1.90 5.64 10.84
N GLY A 210 0.74 5.97 10.27
CA GLY A 210 0.55 7.16 9.44
C GLY A 210 0.95 8.47 10.12
N LYS A 211 0.83 8.58 11.46
CA LYS A 211 1.36 9.75 12.20
C LYS A 211 2.88 9.75 12.27
N PHE A 212 3.52 8.60 12.44
CA PHE A 212 4.98 8.48 12.45
C PHE A 212 5.57 8.79 11.07
N VAL A 213 4.96 8.28 10.00
CA VAL A 213 5.32 8.62 8.61
C VAL A 213 5.09 10.11 8.36
N GLY A 214 3.95 10.67 8.79
CA GLY A 214 3.69 12.12 8.71
C GLY A 214 4.70 12.98 9.47
N GLN A 215 5.17 12.52 10.64
CA GLN A 215 6.25 13.17 11.39
C GLN A 215 7.60 13.10 10.67
N ARG A 216 7.92 11.97 10.03
CA ARG A 216 9.13 11.87 9.18
C ARG A 216 9.07 12.79 7.96
N ILE A 217 7.91 12.87 7.30
CA ILE A 217 7.70 13.81 6.18
C ILE A 217 7.86 15.25 6.68
N ALA A 218 7.20 15.63 7.76
CA ALA A 218 7.31 16.97 8.33
C ALA A 218 8.74 17.32 8.76
N GLY A 219 9.49 16.37 9.35
CA GLY A 219 10.89 16.55 9.70
C GLY A 219 11.80 16.73 8.48
N ALA A 220 11.58 15.94 7.43
CA ALA A 220 12.31 16.08 6.17
C ALA A 220 11.93 17.34 5.36
N VAL A 221 10.73 17.90 5.56
CA VAL A 221 10.37 19.22 5.02
C VAL A 221 11.05 20.33 5.82
N ALA A 222 10.92 20.33 7.15
CA ALA A 222 11.56 21.32 8.02
C ALA A 222 13.09 21.37 7.82
N ASN A 223 13.74 20.22 7.74
CA ASN A 223 15.18 20.13 7.46
C ASN A 223 15.60 20.75 6.09
N ARG A 224 14.70 20.75 5.09
CA ARG A 224 14.93 21.42 3.80
C ARG A 224 14.62 22.92 3.86
N GLU A 225 13.63 23.34 4.67
CA GLU A 225 13.32 24.75 4.91
C GLU A 225 14.40 25.47 5.73
N ASP A 226 15.05 24.74 6.67
CA ASP A 226 16.18 25.22 7.46
C ASP A 226 17.51 25.27 6.67
N PHE A 227 17.59 24.66 5.47
CA PHE A 227 18.81 24.63 4.67
C PHE A 227 19.10 25.99 4.00
N VAL A 228 20.23 26.58 4.36
CA VAL A 228 20.73 27.82 3.74
C VAL A 228 21.50 27.48 2.47
N VAL A 229 20.90 27.79 1.32
CA VAL A 229 21.54 27.64 0.00
C VAL A 229 22.82 28.48 -0.06
N PRO A 230 23.98 27.91 -0.43
CA PRO A 230 25.25 28.63 -0.44
C PRO A 230 25.34 29.60 -1.63
N THR A 231 26.13 30.66 -1.46
CA THR A 231 26.44 31.60 -2.55
C THR A 231 27.41 30.96 -3.55
N ALA A 232 27.01 30.87 -4.81
CA ALA A 232 27.88 30.37 -5.89
C ALA A 232 29.16 31.21 -6.04
N ALA A 233 30.31 30.54 -6.15
CA ALA A 233 31.60 31.16 -6.44
C ALA A 233 31.72 31.59 -7.91
N ASP A 234 31.05 30.86 -8.80
CA ASP A 234 30.90 31.17 -10.23
C ASP A 234 29.40 31.33 -10.56
N PRO A 235 28.86 32.56 -10.62
CA PRO A 235 27.44 32.81 -10.86
C PRO A 235 27.07 32.56 -12.32
N ALA A 236 25.79 32.25 -12.59
CA ALA A 236 25.33 32.07 -13.96
C ALA A 236 25.37 33.40 -14.73
N PRO A 237 25.57 33.36 -16.06
CA PRO A 237 25.46 34.54 -16.90
C PRO A 237 24.13 35.29 -16.67
N PRO A 238 24.13 36.64 -16.68
CA PRO A 238 22.91 37.41 -16.43
C PRO A 238 21.85 37.12 -17.49
N ILE A 239 20.61 36.96 -17.05
CA ILE A 239 19.47 36.70 -17.92
C ILE A 239 19.25 37.92 -18.84
N PRO A 240 19.22 37.75 -20.18
CA PRO A 240 19.02 38.86 -21.10
C PRO A 240 17.67 39.58 -20.89
N ALA A 241 17.66 40.89 -21.08
CA ALA A 241 16.41 41.66 -21.11
C ALA A 241 15.51 41.15 -22.25
N GLY A 242 14.25 40.84 -21.95
CA GLY A 242 13.30 40.26 -22.90
C GLY A 242 13.37 38.74 -23.06
N ALA A 243 14.07 38.03 -22.15
CA ALA A 243 14.04 36.57 -22.09
C ALA A 243 12.62 36.03 -21.79
N ASP A 244 11.83 36.74 -20.99
CA ASP A 244 10.38 36.53 -20.86
C ASP A 244 9.65 37.11 -22.08
N ILE A 245 9.04 36.24 -22.89
CA ILE A 245 8.39 36.62 -24.15
C ILE A 245 7.02 37.29 -23.98
N GLY A 246 6.46 37.31 -22.77
CA GLY A 246 5.23 38.05 -22.43
C GLY A 246 3.94 37.58 -23.12
N ILE A 247 3.93 36.40 -23.74
CA ILE A 247 2.76 35.82 -24.41
C ILE A 247 1.91 35.06 -23.40
N SER A 248 0.59 35.26 -23.44
CA SER A 248 -0.36 34.51 -22.59
C SER A 248 -0.24 33.01 -22.84
N GLY A 249 -0.02 32.23 -21.77
CA GLY A 249 0.18 30.78 -21.84
C GLY A 249 1.62 30.34 -22.16
N ALA A 250 2.56 31.25 -22.38
CA ALA A 250 3.99 30.91 -22.40
C ALA A 250 4.53 30.75 -20.97
N SER A 251 5.47 29.82 -20.79
CA SER A 251 6.26 29.75 -19.57
C SER A 251 7.16 30.98 -19.40
N THR A 252 7.38 31.39 -18.16
CA THR A 252 8.42 32.36 -17.82
C THR A 252 9.81 31.77 -18.07
N TYR A 253 10.78 32.62 -18.35
CA TYR A 253 12.15 32.18 -18.62
C TYR A 253 12.79 31.50 -17.41
N ILE A 254 12.50 31.98 -16.20
CA ILE A 254 12.71 31.21 -14.97
C ILE A 254 11.34 30.77 -14.45
N THR A 255 11.12 29.47 -14.41
CA THR A 255 9.90 28.85 -13.89
C THR A 255 9.91 28.95 -12.36
N PRO A 256 8.86 29.51 -11.71
CA PRO A 256 8.73 29.48 -10.25
C PRO A 256 8.76 28.05 -9.70
N ASN A 257 9.32 27.84 -8.51
CA ASN A 257 9.45 26.50 -7.93
C ASN A 257 8.10 25.77 -7.79
N ASP A 258 7.03 26.50 -7.42
CA ASP A 258 5.68 25.95 -7.28
C ASP A 258 5.02 25.58 -8.61
N ASP A 259 5.51 26.16 -9.72
CA ASP A 259 5.04 25.91 -11.09
C ASP A 259 5.98 24.94 -11.85
N PHE A 260 7.12 24.55 -11.28
CA PHE A 260 8.08 23.67 -11.93
C PHE A 260 7.51 22.24 -12.01
N TYR A 261 7.44 21.69 -13.22
CA TYR A 261 6.77 20.40 -13.44
C TYR A 261 7.42 19.27 -12.61
N ARG A 262 6.58 18.41 -12.03
CA ARG A 262 7.01 17.29 -11.18
C ARG A 262 6.49 15.97 -11.71
N ILE A 263 7.40 15.01 -11.89
CA ILE A 263 7.10 13.63 -12.26
C ILE A 263 7.80 12.71 -11.25
N ASP A 264 7.02 12.05 -10.40
CA ASP A 264 7.53 11.03 -9.49
C ASP A 264 7.40 9.64 -10.13
N THR A 265 8.49 8.87 -10.12
CA THR A 265 8.50 7.44 -10.49
C THR A 265 8.07 6.56 -9.31
N ALA A 266 8.54 6.88 -8.09
CA ALA A 266 8.16 6.20 -6.86
C ALA A 266 6.70 6.48 -6.46
N LEU A 267 6.08 5.53 -5.76
CA LEU A 267 4.74 5.73 -5.17
C LEU A 267 4.76 6.53 -3.85
N LEU A 268 5.94 6.66 -3.24
CA LEU A 268 6.20 7.44 -2.03
C LEU A 268 7.51 8.19 -2.22
N VAL A 269 7.51 9.50 -1.99
CA VAL A 269 8.72 10.33 -2.10
C VAL A 269 9.69 9.96 -0.97
N PRO A 270 11.00 9.77 -1.23
CA PRO A 270 12.00 9.58 -0.19
C PRO A 270 12.07 10.72 0.84
N GLN A 271 12.06 10.37 2.12
CA GLN A 271 12.11 11.31 3.24
C GLN A 271 13.53 11.39 3.83
N LEU A 272 14.49 11.73 2.97
CA LEU A 272 15.88 11.98 3.35
C LEU A 272 16.01 13.35 4.04
N THR A 273 16.78 13.38 5.12
CA THR A 273 17.34 14.61 5.73
C THR A 273 18.83 14.73 5.42
N THR A 274 19.39 15.94 5.52
CA THR A 274 20.84 16.22 5.40
C THR A 274 21.67 15.29 6.27
N ASP A 275 21.27 15.08 7.53
CA ASP A 275 21.97 14.26 8.53
C ASP A 275 22.02 12.76 8.16
N SER A 276 21.15 12.33 7.25
CA SER A 276 21.01 10.93 6.80
C SER A 276 21.41 10.71 5.33
N TRP A 277 21.83 11.79 4.65
CA TRP A 277 22.18 11.74 3.25
C TRP A 277 23.65 11.33 3.08
N GLU A 278 23.88 10.36 2.21
CA GLU A 278 25.20 9.93 1.78
C GLU A 278 25.20 9.72 0.25
N LEU A 279 26.30 10.08 -0.41
CA LEU A 279 26.59 9.74 -1.80
C LEU A 279 27.85 8.91 -1.87
N ARG A 280 27.72 7.64 -2.29
CA ARG A 280 28.87 6.76 -2.56
C ARG A 280 29.21 6.76 -4.05
N ILE A 281 30.47 7.02 -4.36
CA ILE A 281 31.08 6.91 -5.69
C ILE A 281 32.01 5.71 -5.68
N HIS A 282 31.75 4.73 -6.54
CA HIS A 282 32.43 3.43 -6.53
C HIS A 282 32.44 2.76 -7.91
N GLY A 283 33.07 1.58 -8.03
CA GLY A 283 33.12 0.81 -9.27
C GLY A 283 34.48 0.92 -9.97
N MET A 284 34.49 1.35 -11.24
CA MET A 284 35.72 1.49 -12.03
C MET A 284 36.42 2.83 -11.73
N VAL A 285 36.91 2.97 -10.49
CA VAL A 285 37.60 4.15 -9.98
C VAL A 285 38.86 3.76 -9.18
N ASP A 286 39.88 4.61 -9.15
CA ASP A 286 41.12 4.38 -8.39
C ASP A 286 40.86 4.39 -6.87
N ARG A 287 39.91 5.21 -6.40
CA ARG A 287 39.56 5.35 -4.98
C ARG A 287 38.05 5.53 -4.80
N GLU A 288 37.38 4.55 -4.21
CA GLU A 288 35.99 4.74 -3.77
C GLU A 288 35.88 5.83 -2.70
N MET A 289 34.77 6.57 -2.72
CA MET A 289 34.50 7.68 -1.81
C MET A 289 33.04 7.64 -1.36
N THR A 290 32.78 7.98 -0.10
CA THR A 290 31.43 8.32 0.40
C THR A 290 31.47 9.75 0.92
N LEU A 291 30.52 10.57 0.49
CA LEU A 291 30.33 11.95 0.95
C LEU A 291 29.08 12.02 1.83
N SER A 292 29.20 12.60 3.02
CA SER A 292 28.04 13.12 3.75
C SER A 292 27.54 14.43 3.11
N PHE A 293 26.39 14.92 3.56
CA PHE A 293 25.87 16.20 3.09
C PHE A 293 26.81 17.37 3.47
N ASP A 294 27.42 17.32 4.65
CA ASP A 294 28.41 18.30 5.11
C ASP A 294 29.68 18.30 4.23
N ASP A 295 30.17 17.11 3.82
CA ASP A 295 31.30 16.99 2.90
C ASP A 295 30.98 17.54 1.50
N LEU A 296 29.71 17.43 1.07
CA LEU A 296 29.25 18.00 -0.19
C LEU A 296 29.19 19.53 -0.11
N VAL A 297 28.57 20.10 0.94
CA VAL A 297 28.38 21.55 1.03
C VAL A 297 29.65 22.34 1.37
N ALA A 298 30.69 21.66 1.88
CA ALA A 298 32.03 22.23 2.05
C ALA A 298 32.79 22.46 0.73
N ARG A 299 32.30 21.94 -0.41
CA ARG A 299 32.91 22.13 -1.74
C ARG A 299 32.53 23.48 -2.35
N THR A 300 33.18 23.85 -3.45
CA THR A 300 32.93 25.12 -4.15
C THR A 300 31.64 25.01 -5.00
N PRO A 301 30.58 25.80 -4.72
CA PRO A 301 29.36 25.77 -5.52
C PRO A 301 29.47 26.67 -6.75
N ILE A 302 28.81 26.25 -7.85
CA ILE A 302 28.62 27.04 -9.08
C ILE A 302 27.12 27.25 -9.34
N GLU A 303 26.74 28.31 -10.06
CA GLU A 303 25.37 28.54 -10.52
C GLU A 303 25.27 28.36 -12.04
N ARG A 304 24.25 27.65 -12.51
CA ARG A 304 23.93 27.47 -13.95
C ARG A 304 22.43 27.62 -14.19
N VAL A 305 22.05 28.19 -15.32
CA VAL A 305 20.65 28.18 -15.79
C VAL A 305 20.46 26.94 -16.66
N ILE A 306 19.58 26.03 -16.25
CA ILE A 306 19.37 24.73 -16.92
C ILE A 306 17.87 24.45 -17.06
N THR A 307 17.47 24.14 -18.29
CA THR A 307 16.13 23.63 -18.63
C THR A 307 16.09 22.12 -18.43
N LEU A 308 15.11 21.63 -17.68
CA LEU A 308 14.73 20.24 -17.67
C LEU A 308 13.47 20.07 -18.53
N THR A 309 13.42 19.00 -19.32
CA THR A 309 12.26 18.65 -20.15
C THR A 309 12.02 17.16 -20.05
N CYS A 310 10.78 16.75 -19.78
CA CYS A 310 10.39 15.34 -19.77
C CYS A 310 10.39 14.77 -21.18
N VAL A 311 10.84 13.52 -21.34
CA VAL A 311 10.74 12.77 -22.62
C VAL A 311 9.29 12.63 -23.12
N SER A 312 8.32 12.69 -22.20
CA SER A 312 6.88 12.67 -22.50
C SER A 312 6.27 14.05 -22.76
N ASN A 313 7.08 15.13 -22.89
CA ASN A 313 6.53 16.45 -23.16
C ASN A 313 6.08 16.58 -24.62
N GLU A 314 4.79 16.85 -24.83
CA GLU A 314 4.23 17.06 -26.16
C GLU A 314 4.54 18.47 -26.71
N VAL A 315 4.25 18.69 -28.00
CA VAL A 315 4.40 20.02 -28.63
C VAL A 315 3.41 21.00 -28.01
N GLY A 316 3.92 21.99 -27.26
CA GLY A 316 3.11 22.91 -26.47
C GLY A 316 2.69 22.36 -25.09
N GLY A 317 3.26 21.22 -24.67
CA GLY A 317 3.05 20.63 -23.35
C GLY A 317 3.77 21.38 -22.22
N VAL A 318 3.38 21.05 -21.00
CA VAL A 318 3.80 21.73 -19.75
C VAL A 318 4.92 21.02 -18.98
N LEU A 319 5.47 19.92 -19.51
CA LEU A 319 6.51 19.12 -18.85
C LEU A 319 7.93 19.61 -19.21
N ALA A 320 8.12 20.93 -19.17
CA ALA A 320 9.39 21.61 -19.33
C ALA A 320 9.48 22.80 -18.38
N GLY A 321 10.64 23.01 -17.76
CA GLY A 321 10.88 24.10 -16.82
C GLY A 321 12.35 24.50 -16.81
N ASN A 322 12.64 25.79 -16.61
CA ASN A 322 13.99 26.33 -16.61
C ASN A 322 14.26 27.07 -15.31
N ALA A 323 15.38 26.77 -14.66
CA ALA A 323 15.69 27.29 -13.33
C ALA A 323 17.19 27.62 -13.18
N LYS A 324 17.49 28.40 -12.14
CA LYS A 324 18.85 28.60 -11.62
C LYS A 324 19.17 27.44 -10.67
N TRP A 325 20.20 26.67 -11.00
CA TRP A 325 20.69 25.56 -10.21
C TRP A 325 22.00 25.97 -9.56
N ILE A 326 22.06 25.88 -8.23
CA ILE A 326 23.32 25.98 -7.47
C ILE A 326 23.71 24.56 -7.06
N GLY A 327 24.94 24.17 -7.36
CA GLY A 327 25.43 22.82 -7.11
C GLY A 327 26.94 22.70 -7.29
N TYR A 328 27.42 21.46 -7.27
CA TYR A 328 28.85 21.13 -7.27
C TYR A 328 29.20 20.40 -8.58
N PRO A 329 30.31 20.75 -9.27
CA PRO A 329 30.67 20.10 -10.52
C PRO A 329 30.85 18.59 -10.32
N MET A 330 30.13 17.78 -11.10
CA MET A 330 30.28 16.32 -11.04
C MET A 330 31.68 15.88 -11.51
N LYS A 331 32.25 16.65 -12.45
CA LYS A 331 33.63 16.50 -12.93
C LYS A 331 34.65 16.50 -11.79
N ASP A 332 34.61 17.47 -10.88
CA ASP A 332 35.53 17.56 -9.73
C ASP A 332 35.48 16.28 -8.86
N LEU A 333 34.28 15.71 -8.68
CA LEU A 333 34.09 14.49 -7.91
C LEU A 333 34.67 13.25 -8.64
N LEU A 334 34.52 13.20 -9.95
CA LEU A 334 35.01 12.10 -10.80
C LEU A 334 36.53 12.15 -11.00
N ASP A 335 37.09 13.34 -11.20
CA ASP A 335 38.54 13.57 -11.28
C ASP A 335 39.21 13.27 -9.91
N GLU A 336 38.52 13.53 -8.78
CA GLU A 336 39.01 13.20 -7.43
C GLU A 336 39.10 11.69 -7.12
N VAL A 337 38.17 10.88 -7.65
CA VAL A 337 38.16 9.41 -7.45
C VAL A 337 39.00 8.65 -8.49
N GLY A 338 39.36 9.31 -9.60
CA GLY A 338 40.12 8.72 -10.70
C GLY A 338 39.32 7.68 -11.48
N VAL A 339 38.44 8.12 -12.38
CA VAL A 339 37.66 7.20 -13.24
C VAL A 339 38.59 6.43 -14.18
N HIS A 340 38.44 5.10 -14.21
CA HIS A 340 39.27 4.23 -15.04
C HIS A 340 39.03 4.48 -16.54
N PRO A 341 40.06 4.50 -17.42
CA PRO A 341 39.89 4.81 -18.85
C PRO A 341 38.96 3.87 -19.62
N ASP A 342 38.78 2.63 -19.17
CA ASP A 342 37.87 1.64 -19.77
C ASP A 342 36.40 1.79 -19.29
N ALA A 343 36.07 2.77 -18.44
CA ALA A 343 34.71 3.01 -17.97
C ALA A 343 33.90 3.80 -19.01
N ASP A 344 32.82 3.21 -19.51
CA ASP A 344 31.96 3.80 -20.55
C ASP A 344 30.74 4.55 -19.98
N MET A 345 30.22 4.12 -18.83
CA MET A 345 28.98 4.63 -18.24
C MET A 345 29.09 4.92 -16.74
N LEU A 346 28.64 6.11 -16.32
CA LEU A 346 28.27 6.40 -14.94
C LEU A 346 26.86 5.85 -14.66
N LEU A 347 26.73 4.93 -13.71
CA LEU A 347 25.45 4.41 -13.23
C LEU A 347 25.00 5.16 -11.96
N SER A 348 24.14 6.15 -12.11
CA SER A 348 23.49 6.82 -10.98
C SER A 348 22.41 5.91 -10.39
N THR A 349 22.39 5.78 -9.05
CA THR A 349 21.38 5.01 -8.31
C THR A 349 20.80 5.85 -7.16
N SER A 350 19.48 5.92 -7.07
CA SER A 350 18.72 6.60 -6.02
C SER A 350 18.41 5.67 -4.84
N VAL A 351 18.08 6.23 -3.68
CA VAL A 351 17.72 5.47 -2.46
C VAL A 351 16.45 4.61 -2.63
N ASP A 352 15.56 4.99 -3.55
CA ASP A 352 14.36 4.23 -3.94
C ASP A 352 14.63 3.20 -5.06
N GLY A 353 15.90 3.03 -5.45
CA GLY A 353 16.33 2.09 -6.48
C GLY A 353 16.10 2.54 -7.92
N PHE A 354 15.70 3.80 -8.16
CA PHE A 354 15.72 4.36 -9.52
C PHE A 354 17.16 4.47 -10.04
N THR A 355 17.38 4.11 -11.30
CA THR A 355 18.71 4.11 -11.94
C THR A 355 18.72 4.84 -13.27
N VAL A 356 19.84 5.51 -13.56
CA VAL A 356 20.11 6.18 -14.85
C VAL A 356 21.56 5.91 -15.23
N GLY A 357 21.77 5.47 -16.47
CA GLY A 357 23.10 5.40 -17.09
C GLY A 357 23.38 6.63 -17.94
N THR A 358 24.51 7.29 -17.70
CA THR A 358 25.00 8.41 -18.52
C THR A 358 26.41 8.07 -19.03
N PRO A 359 26.74 8.27 -20.32
CA PRO A 359 28.10 8.03 -20.83
C PRO A 359 29.12 8.89 -20.06
N VAL A 360 30.23 8.29 -19.63
CA VAL A 360 31.26 8.99 -18.82
C VAL A 360 31.76 10.23 -19.55
N GLU A 361 32.02 10.12 -20.86
CA GLU A 361 32.48 11.23 -21.71
C GLU A 361 31.61 12.49 -21.56
N ILE A 362 30.28 12.34 -21.53
CA ILE A 362 29.32 13.46 -21.40
C ILE A 362 29.32 14.07 -20.00
N VAL A 363 29.55 13.26 -18.96
CA VAL A 363 29.59 13.74 -17.56
C VAL A 363 30.90 14.47 -17.26
N THR A 364 31.97 14.12 -17.97
CA THR A 364 33.31 14.72 -17.83
C THR A 364 33.59 15.86 -18.82
N ASP A 365 32.67 16.13 -19.76
CA ASP A 365 32.75 17.23 -20.72
C ASP A 365 32.41 18.57 -20.07
N GLY A 366 33.08 19.62 -20.54
CA GLY A 366 32.99 20.97 -19.98
C GLY A 366 33.90 21.23 -18.76
N PRO A 367 33.94 22.51 -18.31
CA PRO A 367 34.64 22.97 -17.11
C PRO A 367 33.82 22.84 -15.83
#